data_AF-Q9C1M6-F1
#
_entry.id   AF-Q9C1M6-F1
#
_cell.length_a   1.000
_cell.length_b   1.000
_cell.length_c   1.000
_cell.angle_alpha   90.00
_cell.angle_beta   90.00
_cell.angle_gamma   90.00
#
_symmetry.space_group_name_H-M   'P 1'
#
loop_
_entity.id
_entity.type
_entity.pdbx_description
1 polymer ?
#
loop_
_entity_poly.entity_id
_entity_poly.type
_entity_poly.pdbx_seq_one_letter_code
_entity_poly.pdbx_strand_id
1 'polypeptide(L)'
;LKSGTLTTSETAHNMKVMKFSVSPVVQVAVEVKNGNDLPKLVEGLKRLSKSDPCVLTYMSPSGEHIVAATGELHLEICLNDLQQDHAGVPLKISPPVVAYRETVESESRIVALSKSPNKHNRIYLKATPMEEEVNLAIENGIIDPRADVKVRARLMADEYGWDVSEARKIWCFGPDGTGANVVVDETKAVQYLNEIKDSITSE
;
A
#
# COMPACT_ATOMS: atom_id res chain seq x y z
N LEU A 1 2.11 -8.50 15.14
CA LEU A 1 1.30 -9.48 14.41
C LEU A 1 -0.12 -9.44 14.98
N LYS A 2 -1.13 -9.18 14.14
CA LYS A 2 -2.55 -9.07 14.54
C LYS A 2 -3.30 -10.42 14.47
N SER A 3 -2.75 -11.36 13.72
CA SER A 3 -3.25 -12.74 13.59
C SER A 3 -2.09 -13.72 13.72
N GLY A 4 -2.32 -14.87 14.32
CA GLY A 4 -1.35 -15.95 14.42
C GLY A 4 -2.04 -17.30 14.47
N THR A 5 -1.42 -18.31 13.87
CA THR A 5 -1.81 -19.70 14.06
C THR A 5 -0.83 -20.30 15.07
N LEU A 6 -1.34 -20.88 16.16
CA LEU A 6 -0.51 -21.56 17.15
C LEU A 6 -0.51 -23.06 16.84
N THR A 7 0.66 -23.61 16.55
CA THR A 7 0.83 -25.02 16.19
C THR A 7 1.98 -25.63 17.00
N THR A 8 1.88 -26.93 17.25
CA THR A 8 2.92 -27.74 17.90
C THR A 8 3.74 -28.56 16.90
N SER A 9 3.34 -28.56 15.62
CA SER A 9 4.02 -29.24 14.52
C SER A 9 4.84 -28.24 13.69
N GLU A 10 6.09 -28.60 13.40
CA GLU A 10 7.03 -27.79 12.60
C GLU A 10 6.61 -27.67 11.12
N THR A 11 5.79 -28.60 10.63
CA THR A 11 5.30 -28.60 9.23
C THR A 11 3.97 -27.88 9.05
N ALA A 12 3.38 -27.37 10.13
CA ALA A 12 2.08 -26.74 10.07
C ALA A 12 2.16 -25.34 9.46
N HIS A 13 1.35 -25.11 8.43
CA HIS A 13 1.22 -23.81 7.79
C HIS A 13 0.22 -22.94 8.56
N ASN A 14 0.36 -21.61 8.43
CA ASN A 14 -0.62 -20.68 8.97
C ASN A 14 -2.01 -20.92 8.34
N MET A 15 -3.05 -20.88 9.16
CA MET A 15 -4.42 -20.83 8.68
C MET A 15 -4.66 -19.54 7.91
N LYS A 16 -5.54 -19.60 6.91
CA LYS A 16 -5.88 -18.43 6.08
C LYS A 16 -6.37 -17.30 6.98
N VAL A 17 -5.61 -16.21 6.99
CA VAL A 17 -5.94 -15.02 7.76
C VAL A 17 -7.21 -14.40 7.20
N MET A 18 -8.13 -13.97 8.07
CA MET A 18 -9.29 -13.21 7.63
C MET A 18 -8.80 -11.90 7.00
N LYS A 19 -9.14 -11.69 5.72
CA LYS A 19 -8.94 -10.42 5.04
C LYS A 19 -10.03 -9.48 5.54
N PHE A 20 -9.68 -8.47 6.30
CA PHE A 20 -10.61 -7.39 6.61
C PHE A 20 -10.73 -6.53 5.36
N SER A 21 -11.87 -6.60 4.66
CA SER A 21 -12.13 -5.84 3.43
C SER A 21 -12.32 -4.33 3.65
N VAL A 22 -12.20 -3.86 4.88
CA VAL A 22 -12.41 -2.46 5.25
C VAL A 22 -11.08 -1.74 5.37
N SER A 23 -10.72 -1.05 4.31
CA SER A 23 -9.62 -0.08 4.31
C SER A 23 -9.97 1.09 5.23
N PRO A 24 -9.07 1.54 6.12
CA PRO A 24 -9.31 2.72 6.93
C PRO A 24 -9.26 3.96 6.05
N VAL A 25 -10.37 4.68 5.99
CA VAL A 25 -10.59 5.85 5.10
C VAL A 25 -10.44 7.17 5.83
N VAL A 26 -10.73 7.21 7.13
CA VAL A 26 -10.63 8.42 7.96
C VAL A 26 -9.36 8.35 8.77
N GLN A 27 -8.57 9.42 8.72
CA GLN A 27 -7.30 9.55 9.45
C GLN A 27 -7.26 10.84 10.27
N VAL A 28 -6.66 10.77 11.44
CA VAL A 28 -6.40 11.93 12.31
C VAL A 28 -4.97 11.91 12.78
N ALA A 29 -4.38 13.09 12.90
CA ALA A 29 -3.10 13.26 13.58
C ALA A 29 -3.35 13.38 15.09
N VAL A 30 -2.59 12.57 15.85
CA VAL A 30 -2.68 12.50 17.30
C VAL A 30 -1.34 12.93 17.88
N GLU A 31 -1.37 13.97 18.70
CA GLU A 31 -0.20 14.51 19.38
C GLU A 31 -0.44 14.54 20.90
N VAL A 32 0.60 14.39 21.71
CA VAL A 32 0.51 14.63 23.15
C VAL A 32 0.50 16.13 23.43
N LYS A 33 -0.33 16.59 24.38
CA LYS A 33 -0.25 18.00 24.82
C LYS A 33 1.06 18.30 25.56
N ASN A 34 1.61 17.30 26.26
CA ASN A 34 2.85 17.40 27.01
C ASN A 34 3.92 16.51 26.38
N GLY A 35 5.07 17.08 26.00
CA GLY A 35 6.16 16.31 25.37
C GLY A 35 6.73 15.19 26.25
N ASN A 36 6.63 15.31 27.58
CA ASN A 36 7.08 14.28 28.53
C ASN A 36 6.29 12.96 28.43
N ASP A 37 5.07 13.01 27.90
CA ASP A 37 4.18 11.86 27.82
C ASP A 37 4.25 11.13 26.46
N LEU A 38 5.13 11.56 25.55
CA LEU A 38 5.32 10.95 24.23
C LEU A 38 5.60 9.42 24.31
N PRO A 39 6.43 8.91 25.25
CA PRO A 39 6.63 7.46 25.38
C PRO A 39 5.34 6.68 25.69
N LYS A 40 4.42 7.28 26.46
CA LYS A 40 3.11 6.66 26.77
C LYS A 40 2.20 6.62 25.55
N LEU A 41 2.22 7.66 24.72
CA LEU A 41 1.47 7.67 23.46
C LEU A 41 1.96 6.57 22.52
N VAL A 42 3.29 6.44 22.33
CA VAL A 42 3.85 5.43 21.43
C VAL A 42 3.48 4.01 21.90
N GLU A 43 3.53 3.76 23.20
CA GLU A 43 3.11 2.48 23.76
C GLU A 43 1.59 2.28 23.67
N GLY A 44 0.80 3.33 23.89
CA GLY A 44 -0.65 3.32 23.75
C GLY A 44 -1.10 3.02 22.33
N LEU A 45 -0.48 3.62 21.32
CA LEU A 45 -0.74 3.35 19.89
C LEU A 45 -0.43 1.90 19.52
N LYS A 46 0.66 1.34 20.04
CA LYS A 46 1.00 -0.09 19.85
C LYS A 46 -0.03 -1.02 20.49
N ARG A 47 -0.63 -0.63 21.62
CA ARG A 47 -1.71 -1.39 22.28
C ARG A 47 -3.01 -1.27 21.51
N LEU A 48 -3.37 -0.07 21.06
CA LEU A 48 -4.55 0.17 20.22
C LEU A 48 -4.49 -0.65 18.92
N SER A 49 -3.33 -0.69 18.26
CA SER A 49 -3.13 -1.49 17.05
C SER A 49 -3.27 -3.01 17.28
N LYS A 50 -3.09 -3.47 18.53
CA LYS A 50 -3.27 -4.87 18.93
C LYS A 50 -4.70 -5.17 19.38
N SER A 51 -5.41 -4.21 19.98
CA SER A 51 -6.80 -4.39 20.40
C SER A 51 -7.76 -4.40 19.21
N ASP A 52 -7.53 -3.52 18.23
CA ASP A 52 -8.37 -3.45 17.03
C ASP A 52 -7.61 -3.83 15.74
N PRO A 53 -8.06 -4.87 15.01
CA PRO A 53 -7.44 -5.26 13.76
C PRO A 53 -7.62 -4.23 12.63
N CYS A 54 -8.71 -3.47 12.64
CA CYS A 54 -9.10 -2.49 11.61
C CYS A 54 -8.38 -1.13 11.77
N VAL A 55 -7.85 -0.83 12.96
CA VAL A 55 -7.09 0.40 13.20
C VAL A 55 -5.67 0.29 12.66
N LEU A 56 -5.26 1.26 11.85
CA LEU A 56 -3.88 1.41 11.42
C LEU A 56 -3.25 2.61 12.12
N THR A 57 -2.12 2.39 12.77
CA THR A 57 -1.32 3.44 13.40
C THR A 57 0.05 3.46 12.75
N TYR A 58 0.44 4.58 12.18
CA TYR A 58 1.76 4.74 11.56
C TYR A 58 2.30 6.16 11.79
N MET A 59 3.60 6.32 11.57
CA MET A 59 4.24 7.62 11.58
C MET A 59 4.30 8.12 10.14
N SER A 60 3.76 9.32 9.92
CA SER A 60 3.88 10.01 8.64
C SER A 60 5.33 10.47 8.41
N PRO A 61 5.76 10.70 7.15
CA PRO A 61 7.08 11.26 6.85
C PRO A 61 7.33 12.64 7.48
N SER A 62 6.27 13.38 7.83
CA SER A 62 6.34 14.65 8.58
C SER A 62 6.64 14.46 10.07
N GLY A 63 6.67 13.22 10.56
CA GLY A 63 6.93 12.89 11.97
C GLY A 63 5.68 12.86 12.84
N GLU A 64 4.49 13.07 12.28
CA GLU A 64 3.23 13.04 13.02
C GLU A 64 2.73 11.60 13.18
N HIS A 65 2.14 11.29 14.33
CA HIS A 65 1.48 10.01 14.57
C HIS A 65 0.05 10.06 14.02
N ILE A 66 -0.23 9.19 13.05
CA ILE A 66 -1.53 9.09 12.40
C ILE A 66 -2.27 7.85 12.90
N VAL A 67 -3.54 8.04 13.24
CA VAL A 67 -4.48 6.95 13.54
C VAL A 67 -5.52 6.94 12.43
N ALA A 68 -5.63 5.82 11.72
CA ALA A 68 -6.57 5.61 10.63
C ALA A 68 -7.59 4.53 11.02
N ALA A 69 -8.86 4.81 10.74
CA ALA A 69 -10.02 4.00 11.08
C ALA A 69 -11.01 3.87 9.91
N THR A 70 -11.90 2.88 9.98
CA THR A 70 -12.88 2.58 8.95
C THR A 70 -13.98 3.65 8.80
N GLY A 71 -14.24 4.45 9.84
CA GLY A 71 -15.27 5.50 9.80
C GLY A 71 -15.19 6.44 11.00
N GLU A 72 -15.97 7.51 10.97
CA GLU A 72 -15.95 8.58 11.99
C GLU A 72 -16.26 8.06 13.40
N LEU A 73 -17.35 7.29 13.56
CA LEU A 73 -17.73 6.72 14.86
C LEU A 73 -16.67 5.76 15.40
N HIS A 74 -16.09 4.93 14.54
CA HIS A 74 -15.03 4.01 14.94
C HIS A 74 -13.81 4.80 15.43
N LEU A 75 -13.45 5.87 14.73
CA LEU A 75 -12.33 6.73 15.11
C LEU A 75 -12.56 7.41 16.46
N GLU A 76 -13.76 7.93 16.72
CA GLU A 76 -14.10 8.54 18.00
C GLU A 76 -13.96 7.57 19.17
N ILE A 77 -14.41 6.32 19.00
CA ILE A 77 -14.27 5.27 20.02
C ILE A 77 -12.78 4.96 20.25
N CYS A 78 -12.01 4.74 19.19
CA CYS A 78 -10.58 4.46 19.30
C CYS A 78 -9.78 5.59 19.96
N LEU A 79 -10.15 6.85 19.70
CA LEU A 79 -9.52 8.01 20.33
C LEU A 79 -9.87 8.11 21.82
N ASN A 80 -11.11 7.80 22.20
CA ASN A 80 -11.53 7.74 23.60
C ASN A 80 -10.77 6.64 24.35
N ASP A 81 -10.67 5.44 23.79
CA ASP A 81 -9.93 4.32 24.38
C ASP A 81 -8.43 4.64 24.48
N LEU A 82 -7.87 5.32 23.47
CA LEU A 82 -6.49 5.77 23.49
C LEU A 82 -6.24 6.77 24.63
N GLN A 83 -7.17 7.70 24.86
CA GLN A 83 -7.04 8.74 25.88
C GLN A 83 -7.29 8.21 27.30
N GLN A 84 -8.25 7.31 27.49
CA GLN A 84 -8.65 6.80 28.81
C GLN A 84 -7.81 5.60 29.26
N ASP A 85 -7.69 4.57 28.41
CA ASP A 85 -7.22 3.25 28.84
C ASP A 85 -5.79 2.94 28.38
N HIS A 86 -5.40 3.38 27.18
CA HIS A 86 -4.11 3.00 26.61
C HIS A 86 -2.97 3.97 26.94
N ALA A 87 -3.16 5.27 26.69
CA ALA A 87 -2.16 6.30 26.97
C ALA A 87 -2.40 7.00 28.32
N GLY A 88 -3.66 7.18 28.73
CA GLY A 88 -4.02 7.88 29.97
C GLY A 88 -3.55 9.34 30.02
N VAL A 89 -3.43 9.98 28.85
CA VAL A 89 -2.78 11.29 28.67
C VAL A 89 -3.70 12.17 27.81
N PRO A 90 -3.81 13.47 28.09
CA PRO A 90 -4.58 14.38 27.25
C PRO A 90 -3.93 14.53 25.87
N LEU A 91 -4.69 14.18 24.84
CA LEU A 91 -4.27 14.24 23.44
C LEU A 91 -4.76 15.53 22.76
N LYS A 92 -4.04 15.94 21.73
CA LYS A 92 -4.43 16.95 20.77
C LYS A 92 -4.74 16.23 19.46
N ILE A 93 -5.96 16.40 18.99
CA ILE A 93 -6.51 15.70 17.82
C ILE A 93 -6.71 16.75 16.72
N SER A 94 -6.18 16.49 15.54
CA SER A 94 -6.43 17.31 14.35
C SER A 94 -7.78 16.96 13.72
N PRO A 95 -8.37 17.84 12.88
CA PRO A 95 -9.59 17.47 12.16
C PRO A 95 -9.37 16.22 11.30
N PRO A 96 -10.39 15.36 11.17
CA PRO A 96 -10.30 14.16 10.36
C PRO A 96 -10.04 14.53 8.90
N VAL A 97 -9.06 13.87 8.31
CA VAL A 97 -8.72 13.99 6.88
C VAL A 97 -9.10 12.68 6.21
N VAL A 98 -9.62 12.77 4.98
CA VAL A 98 -9.92 11.60 4.16
C VAL A 98 -8.67 11.21 3.38
N ALA A 99 -8.40 9.91 3.27
CA ALA A 99 -7.33 9.42 2.42
C ALA A 99 -7.67 9.66 0.94
N TYR A 100 -6.86 10.47 0.25
CA TYR A 100 -6.96 10.66 -1.18
C TYR A 100 -6.07 9.65 -1.92
N ARG A 101 -6.49 9.29 -3.13
CA ARG A 101 -5.70 8.50 -4.08
C ARG A 101 -5.47 9.33 -5.34
N GLU A 102 -4.29 9.20 -5.92
CA GLU A 102 -3.93 9.87 -7.17
C GLU A 102 -4.02 8.88 -8.32
N THR A 103 -4.55 9.32 -9.46
CA THR A 103 -4.64 8.52 -10.69
C THR A 103 -4.45 9.41 -11.91
N VAL A 104 -4.19 8.80 -13.06
CA VAL A 104 -4.12 9.48 -14.36
C VAL A 104 -5.43 9.28 -15.11
N GLU A 105 -5.91 10.32 -15.80
CA GLU A 105 -7.15 10.25 -16.58
C GLU A 105 -6.92 9.80 -18.03
N SER A 106 -5.77 10.14 -18.60
CA SER A 106 -5.45 9.90 -20.02
C SER A 106 -3.98 9.56 -20.22
N GLU A 107 -3.64 9.00 -21.38
CA GLU A 107 -2.25 8.80 -21.77
C GLU A 107 -1.45 10.11 -21.72
N SER A 108 -0.23 10.01 -21.21
CA SER A 108 0.74 11.11 -21.22
C SER A 108 0.99 11.61 -22.66
N ARG A 109 0.56 12.84 -22.96
CA ARG A 109 0.75 13.47 -24.28
C ARG A 109 2.22 13.60 -24.68
N ILE A 110 3.10 13.76 -23.72
CA ILE A 110 4.55 13.92 -23.91
C ILE A 110 5.24 12.80 -23.14
N VAL A 111 6.24 12.18 -23.76
CA VAL A 111 7.09 11.18 -23.08
C VAL A 111 7.85 11.87 -21.96
N ALA A 112 7.67 11.39 -20.73
CA ALA A 112 8.41 11.89 -19.59
C ALA A 112 9.87 11.41 -19.70
N LEU A 113 10.81 12.35 -19.66
CA LEU A 113 12.24 12.09 -19.68
C LEU A 113 12.84 12.51 -18.34
N SER A 114 13.43 11.55 -17.64
CA SER A 114 14.22 11.81 -16.43
C SER A 114 15.68 11.41 -16.65
N LYS A 115 16.60 12.16 -16.04
CA LYS A 115 18.03 11.86 -16.06
C LYS A 115 18.51 11.62 -14.64
N SER A 116 19.40 10.65 -14.46
CA SER A 116 20.04 10.41 -13.17
C SER A 116 20.91 11.59 -12.74
N PRO A 117 21.19 11.76 -11.43
CA PRO A 117 22.07 12.82 -10.93
C PRO A 117 23.48 12.79 -11.54
N ASN A 118 23.99 11.60 -11.86
CA ASN A 118 25.27 11.41 -12.54
C ASN A 118 25.23 11.75 -14.05
N LYS A 119 24.07 12.13 -14.60
CA LYS A 119 23.80 12.49 -16.00
C LYS A 119 24.05 11.40 -17.06
N HIS A 120 24.44 10.19 -16.67
CA HIS A 120 24.75 9.09 -17.59
C HIS A 120 23.52 8.27 -17.98
N ASN A 121 22.53 8.15 -17.09
CA ASN A 121 21.33 7.35 -17.33
C ASN A 121 20.15 8.25 -17.67
N ARG A 122 19.28 7.76 -18.57
CA ARG A 122 18.05 8.42 -18.95
C ARG A 122 16.92 7.40 -18.98
N ILE A 123 15.78 7.75 -18.40
CA ILE A 123 14.58 6.93 -18.40
C ILE A 123 13.50 7.70 -19.15
N TYR A 124 12.82 6.99 -20.05
CA TYR A 124 11.66 7.48 -20.79
C TYR A 124 10.46 6.66 -20.36
N LEU A 125 9.38 7.31 -19.95
CA LEU A 125 8.15 6.64 -19.56
C LEU A 125 6.92 7.42 -20.03
N LYS A 126 5.81 6.71 -20.14
CA LYS A 126 4.48 7.26 -20.31
C LYS A 126 3.57 6.57 -19.31
N ALA A 127 2.66 7.33 -18.70
CA ALA A 127 1.60 6.77 -17.88
C ALA A 127 0.30 6.73 -18.68
N THR A 128 -0.45 5.65 -18.51
CA THR A 128 -1.79 5.43 -19.05
C THR A 128 -2.71 4.98 -17.92
N PRO A 129 -4.00 5.35 -17.96
CA PRO A 129 -4.98 4.81 -17.01
C PRO A 129 -5.17 3.31 -17.24
N MET A 130 -5.34 2.56 -16.16
CA MET A 130 -5.84 1.19 -16.23
C MET A 130 -7.36 1.18 -16.11
N GLU A 131 -8.00 0.24 -16.79
CA GLU A 131 -9.44 0.03 -16.67
C GLU A 131 -9.82 -0.36 -15.24
N GLU A 132 -10.96 0.14 -14.78
CA GLU A 132 -11.43 -0.07 -13.40
C GLU A 132 -11.64 -1.55 -13.07
N GLU A 133 -12.07 -2.35 -14.07
CA GLU A 133 -12.22 -3.79 -13.93
C GLU A 133 -10.90 -4.49 -13.60
N VAL A 134 -9.80 -4.06 -14.23
CA VAL A 134 -8.45 -4.59 -13.94
C VAL A 134 -8.01 -4.18 -12.54
N ASN A 135 -8.28 -2.94 -12.12
CA ASN A 135 -7.95 -2.46 -10.77
C ASN A 135 -8.64 -3.31 -9.70
N LEU A 136 -9.96 -3.51 -9.85
CA LEU A 136 -10.75 -4.34 -8.94
C LEU A 136 -10.29 -5.80 -8.94
N ALA A 137 -9.90 -6.34 -10.09
CA ALA A 137 -9.39 -7.70 -10.19
C ALA A 137 -8.04 -7.89 -9.49
N ILE A 138 -7.18 -6.88 -9.50
CA ILE A 138 -5.93 -6.87 -8.73
C ILE A 138 -6.22 -6.79 -7.23
N GLU A 139 -7.08 -5.88 -6.79
CA GLU A 139 -7.42 -5.70 -5.37
C GLU A 139 -8.12 -6.92 -4.77
N ASN A 140 -9.00 -7.57 -5.53
CA ASN A 140 -9.68 -8.80 -5.12
C ASN A 140 -8.75 -10.02 -5.13
N GLY A 141 -7.58 -9.91 -5.75
CA GLY A 141 -6.59 -10.98 -5.87
C GLY A 141 -6.94 -12.04 -6.92
N ILE A 142 -7.73 -11.68 -7.93
CA ILE A 142 -7.91 -12.49 -9.14
C ILE A 142 -6.61 -12.43 -9.97
N ILE A 143 -6.07 -11.22 -10.12
CA ILE A 143 -4.75 -10.99 -10.69
C ILE A 143 -3.74 -10.95 -9.54
N ASP A 144 -3.14 -12.11 -9.23
CA ASP A 144 -2.11 -12.19 -8.19
C ASP A 144 -0.72 -11.82 -8.76
N PRO A 145 0.00 -10.85 -8.16
CA PRO A 145 1.37 -10.49 -8.53
C PRO A 145 2.35 -11.66 -8.47
N ARG A 146 2.09 -12.66 -7.61
CA ARG A 146 2.93 -13.85 -7.40
C ARG A 146 2.55 -15.04 -8.30
N ALA A 147 1.44 -14.96 -9.02
CA ALA A 147 1.04 -16.02 -9.95
C ALA A 147 2.04 -16.15 -11.11
N ASP A 148 2.02 -17.31 -11.76
CA ASP A 148 2.85 -17.55 -12.94
C ASP A 148 2.55 -16.51 -14.02
N VAL A 149 3.62 -15.90 -14.56
CA VAL A 149 3.54 -14.79 -15.52
C VAL A 149 2.73 -15.18 -16.77
N LYS A 150 2.81 -16.44 -17.23
CA LYS A 150 2.08 -16.88 -18.43
C LYS A 150 0.59 -17.03 -18.16
N VAL A 151 0.25 -17.55 -16.99
CA VAL A 151 -1.15 -17.73 -16.56
C VAL A 151 -1.79 -16.35 -16.36
N ARG A 152 -1.12 -15.46 -15.63
CA ARG A 152 -1.57 -14.08 -15.42
C ARG A 152 -1.75 -13.32 -16.73
N ALA A 153 -0.76 -13.39 -17.63
CA ALA A 153 -0.84 -12.69 -18.91
C ALA A 153 -1.97 -13.19 -19.80
N ARG A 154 -2.27 -14.50 -19.77
CA ARG A 154 -3.41 -15.06 -20.50
C ARG A 154 -4.74 -14.62 -19.88
N LEU A 155 -4.86 -14.62 -18.55
CA LEU A 155 -6.05 -14.13 -17.86
C LEU A 155 -6.31 -12.65 -18.16
N MET A 156 -5.26 -11.81 -18.12
CA MET A 156 -5.36 -10.38 -18.46
C MET A 156 -5.81 -10.15 -19.90
N ALA A 157 -5.33 -10.98 -20.85
CA ALA A 157 -5.72 -10.86 -22.24
C ALA A 157 -7.14 -11.37 -22.55
N ASP A 158 -7.50 -12.52 -21.98
CA ASP A 158 -8.78 -13.18 -22.28
C ASP A 158 -9.97 -12.46 -21.59
N GLU A 159 -9.78 -11.96 -20.37
CA GLU A 159 -10.85 -11.32 -19.58
C GLU A 159 -10.86 -9.79 -19.67
N TYR A 160 -9.70 -9.15 -19.81
CA TYR A 160 -9.55 -7.68 -19.71
C TYR A 160 -8.96 -7.03 -20.97
N GLY A 161 -8.85 -7.77 -22.08
CA GLY A 161 -8.44 -7.23 -23.37
C GLY A 161 -7.00 -6.71 -23.47
N TRP A 162 -6.13 -7.05 -22.50
CA TRP A 162 -4.71 -6.68 -22.55
C TRP A 162 -3.94 -7.43 -23.65
N ASP A 163 -2.89 -6.80 -24.18
CA ASP A 163 -1.97 -7.54 -25.04
C ASP A 163 -1.17 -8.57 -24.23
N VAL A 164 -1.15 -9.82 -24.72
CA VAL A 164 -0.45 -10.94 -24.06
C VAL A 164 1.05 -10.65 -23.92
N SER A 165 1.65 -9.91 -24.85
CA SER A 165 3.08 -9.59 -24.82
C SER A 165 3.39 -8.52 -23.79
N GLU A 166 2.53 -7.51 -23.64
CA GLU A 166 2.62 -6.46 -22.62
C GLU A 166 2.39 -7.04 -21.22
N ALA A 167 1.33 -7.84 -21.04
CA ALA A 167 1.02 -8.46 -19.75
C ALA A 167 2.13 -9.41 -19.25
N ARG A 168 2.90 -10.03 -20.16
CA ARG A 168 4.09 -10.84 -19.81
C ARG A 168 5.27 -10.02 -19.34
N LYS A 169 5.34 -8.74 -19.73
CA LYS A 169 6.44 -7.82 -19.42
C LYS A 169 6.13 -6.93 -18.21
N ILE A 170 5.09 -7.22 -17.45
CA ILE A 170 4.84 -6.59 -16.15
C ILE A 170 5.99 -6.95 -15.20
N TRP A 171 6.68 -5.93 -14.70
CA TRP A 171 7.81 -6.06 -13.77
C TRP A 171 7.37 -6.13 -12.32
N CYS A 172 6.49 -5.24 -11.89
CA CYS A 172 5.98 -5.19 -10.52
C CYS A 172 4.56 -4.63 -10.46
N PHE A 173 3.95 -4.88 -9.30
CA PHE A 173 2.69 -4.27 -8.86
C PHE A 173 3.02 -3.35 -7.69
N GLY A 174 2.29 -2.24 -7.51
CA GLY A 174 2.59 -1.28 -6.45
C GLY A 174 1.37 -0.53 -5.95
N PRO A 175 1.37 -0.01 -4.71
CA PRO A 175 2.43 -0.12 -3.70
C PRO A 175 2.52 -1.52 -3.03
N ASP A 176 3.62 -1.78 -2.32
CA ASP A 176 3.89 -3.00 -1.51
C ASP A 176 3.79 -4.34 -2.28
N GLY A 177 3.98 -4.33 -3.60
CA GLY A 177 3.89 -5.53 -4.42
C GLY A 177 2.46 -6.04 -4.66
N THR A 178 1.42 -5.33 -4.20
CA THR A 178 0.01 -5.78 -4.27
C THR A 178 -0.99 -4.74 -4.73
N GLY A 179 -0.61 -3.46 -4.79
CA GLY A 179 -1.52 -2.41 -5.24
C GLY A 179 -1.81 -2.43 -6.74
N ALA A 180 -2.89 -1.75 -7.11
CA ALA A 180 -3.41 -1.62 -8.48
C ALA A 180 -2.62 -0.60 -9.34
N ASN A 181 -1.29 -0.66 -9.29
CA ASN A 181 -0.40 0.03 -10.24
C ASN A 181 0.56 -0.99 -10.81
N VAL A 182 0.87 -0.89 -12.11
CA VAL A 182 1.77 -1.83 -12.78
C VAL A 182 2.85 -1.10 -13.55
N VAL A 183 4.05 -1.68 -13.57
CA VAL A 183 5.14 -1.23 -14.42
C VAL A 183 5.33 -2.24 -15.54
N VAL A 184 5.22 -1.79 -16.80
CA VAL A 184 5.38 -2.64 -18.00
C VAL A 184 6.64 -2.22 -18.76
N ASP A 185 7.45 -3.20 -19.14
CA ASP A 185 8.62 -2.98 -19.98
C ASP A 185 8.27 -3.00 -21.48
N GLU A 186 8.36 -1.84 -22.12
CA GLU A 186 8.21 -1.67 -23.57
C GLU A 186 9.54 -1.38 -24.28
N THR A 187 10.67 -1.50 -23.58
CA THR A 187 11.96 -1.13 -24.16
C THR A 187 12.39 -2.11 -25.24
N LYS A 188 13.20 -1.62 -26.19
CA LYS A 188 13.74 -2.41 -27.30
C LYS A 188 15.26 -2.29 -27.32
N ALA A 189 15.94 -3.44 -27.27
CA ALA A 189 17.40 -3.55 -27.42
C ALA A 189 18.23 -2.72 -26.42
N VAL A 190 17.80 -2.65 -25.15
CA VAL A 190 18.57 -2.00 -24.08
C VAL A 190 19.54 -3.02 -23.46
N GLN A 191 20.84 -2.76 -23.60
CA GLN A 191 21.88 -3.55 -22.95
C GLN A 191 21.85 -3.28 -21.43
N TYR A 192 22.02 -4.33 -20.62
CA TYR A 192 22.02 -4.27 -19.14
C TYR A 192 20.67 -3.89 -18.49
N LEU A 193 19.54 -4.03 -19.20
CA LEU A 193 18.21 -3.73 -18.65
C LEU A 193 17.86 -4.55 -17.39
N ASN A 194 18.29 -5.82 -17.34
CA ASN A 194 18.02 -6.68 -16.20
C ASN A 194 18.74 -6.22 -14.92
N GLU A 195 19.87 -5.53 -15.03
CA GLU A 195 20.62 -5.03 -13.87
C GLU A 195 19.92 -3.86 -13.18
N ILE A 196 19.14 -3.08 -13.95
CA ILE A 196 18.39 -1.94 -13.41
C ILE A 196 16.98 -2.33 -12.92
N LYS A 197 16.53 -3.56 -13.20
CA LYS A 197 15.18 -4.02 -12.86
C LYS A 197 14.91 -3.91 -11.37
N ASP A 198 15.84 -4.37 -10.54
CA ASP A 198 15.70 -4.33 -9.08
C ASP A 198 15.66 -2.88 -8.56
N SER A 199 16.34 -1.94 -9.23
CA SER A 199 16.33 -0.52 -8.87
C SER A 199 15.05 0.22 -9.31
N ILE A 200 14.36 -0.30 -10.32
CA ILE A 200 13.07 0.25 -10.79
C ILE A 200 11.91 -0.33 -10.00
N THR A 201 12.04 -1.57 -9.54
CA THR A 201 11.03 -2.27 -8.74
C THR A 201 11.18 -2.08 -7.24
N SER A 202 12.24 -1.42 -6.78
CA SER A 202 12.45 -1.10 -5.38
C SER A 202 11.55 0.06 -4.93
N GLU A 203 10.35 -0.29 -4.48
CA GLU A 203 9.49 0.50 -3.59
C GLU A 203 8.86 -0.41 -2.54
#